data_AF-A0A6C0EJ99-F1
#
_entry.id   AF-A0A6C0EJ99-F1
#
_cell.length_a   1.000
_cell.length_b   1.000
_cell.length_c   1.000
_cell.angle_alpha   90.00
_cell.angle_beta   90.00
_cell.angle_gamma   90.00
#
_symmetry.space_group_name_H-M   'P 1'
#
loop_
_entity.id
_entity.type
_entity.pdbx_description
1 polymer ?
#
loop_
_entity_poly.entity_id
_entity_poly.type
_entity_poly.pdbx_seq_one_letter_code
_entity_poly.pdbx_strand_id
1 'polypeptide(L)'
;MDNVKEEILKELEELNNQSLINSHILYNQSNTIETINNSLVSVEKEVKISKWYLNLINATFGKVYKTFHNPIIVDKYRNTKDSLCLYFGKGLGGKGLDSGGPNNQRLDSGGLEGSKGQINDTIYSKIREIKDINKTVSKELDNHINKLDELDLTLTHCQFGISNNITKIEKML
;
A
#
# COMPACT_ATOMS: atom_id res chain seq x y z
N MET A 1 -0.64 -54.28 9.06
CA MET A 1 0.27 -53.15 8.71
C MET A 1 -0.35 -52.21 7.68
N ASP A 2 -1.29 -52.67 6.85
CA ASP A 2 -1.86 -51.82 5.79
C ASP A 2 -2.86 -50.77 6.31
N ASN A 3 -3.66 -51.05 7.36
CA ASN A 3 -4.54 -50.04 8.00
C ASN A 3 -3.80 -48.78 8.47
N VAL A 4 -2.60 -48.93 9.05
CA VAL A 4 -1.82 -47.78 9.54
C VAL A 4 -1.35 -46.90 8.39
N LYS A 5 -1.03 -47.48 7.24
CA LYS A 5 -0.60 -46.72 6.06
C LYS A 5 -1.76 -45.97 5.42
N GLU A 6 -2.95 -46.56 5.41
CA GLU A 6 -4.17 -45.90 4.93
C GLU A 6 -4.59 -44.74 5.85
N GLU A 7 -4.48 -44.90 7.17
CA GLU A 7 -4.69 -43.81 8.13
C GLU A 7 -3.71 -42.65 7.91
N ILE A 8 -2.42 -42.94 7.74
CA ILE A 8 -1.39 -41.91 7.46
C ILE A 8 -1.71 -41.16 6.16
N LEU A 9 -2.11 -41.86 5.10
CA LEU A 9 -2.47 -41.22 3.83
C LEU A 9 -3.68 -40.30 3.98
N LYS A 10 -4.67 -40.71 4.77
CA LYS A 10 -5.87 -39.91 5.05
C LYS A 10 -5.53 -38.63 5.81
N GLU A 11 -4.71 -38.72 6.85
CA GLU A 11 -4.27 -37.54 7.61
C GLU A 11 -3.44 -36.58 6.75
N LEU A 12 -2.56 -37.12 5.87
CA LEU A 12 -1.80 -36.30 4.93
C LEU A 12 -2.69 -35.62 3.88
N GLU A 13 -3.76 -36.28 3.42
CA GLU A 13 -4.77 -35.68 2.55
C GLU A 13 -5.43 -34.48 3.22
N GLU A 14 -5.83 -34.64 4.48
CA GLU A 14 -6.48 -33.60 5.27
C GLU A 14 -5.56 -32.40 5.51
N LEU A 15 -4.30 -32.66 5.88
CA LEU A 15 -3.28 -31.62 6.04
C LEU A 15 -2.98 -30.87 4.74
N ASN A 16 -2.93 -31.56 3.61
CA ASN A 16 -2.73 -30.92 2.31
C ASN A 16 -3.90 -29.99 1.98
N ASN A 17 -5.13 -30.47 2.17
CA ASN A 17 -6.33 -29.67 1.94
C ASN A 17 -6.36 -28.41 2.84
N GLN A 18 -6.02 -28.55 4.13
CA GLN A 18 -5.92 -27.40 5.03
C GLN A 18 -4.84 -26.41 4.58
N SER A 19 -3.68 -26.90 4.15
CA SER A 19 -2.58 -26.06 3.66
C SER A 19 -2.97 -25.28 2.40
N LEU A 20 -3.71 -25.91 1.48
CA LEU A 20 -4.26 -25.27 0.29
C LEU A 20 -5.33 -24.23 0.63
N ILE A 21 -6.23 -24.53 1.59
CA ILE A 21 -7.22 -23.57 2.08
C ILE A 21 -6.52 -22.31 2.63
N ASN A 22 -5.51 -22.49 3.48
CA ASN A 22 -4.75 -21.37 4.05
C ASN A 22 -4.06 -20.54 2.96
N SER A 23 -3.47 -21.20 1.96
CA SER A 23 -2.88 -20.52 0.80
C SER A 23 -3.92 -19.67 0.04
N HIS A 24 -5.13 -20.20 -0.17
CA HIS A 24 -6.19 -19.47 -0.85
C HIS A 24 -6.70 -18.28 -0.01
N ILE A 25 -6.79 -18.43 1.32
CA ILE A 25 -7.15 -17.33 2.22
C ILE A 25 -6.12 -16.21 2.10
N LEU A 26 -4.82 -16.52 2.17
CA LEU A 26 -3.76 -15.53 1.99
C LEU A 26 -3.87 -14.85 0.63
N TYR A 27 -4.06 -15.60 -0.45
CA TYR A 27 -4.25 -15.00 -1.77
C TYR A 27 -5.39 -13.97 -1.80
N ASN A 28 -6.53 -14.27 -1.16
CA ASN A 28 -7.66 -13.34 -1.08
C ASN A 28 -7.32 -12.11 -0.22
N GLN A 29 -6.60 -12.30 0.89
CA GLN A 29 -6.17 -11.21 1.77
C GLN A 29 -5.20 -10.25 1.06
N SER A 30 -4.38 -10.72 0.11
CA SER A 30 -3.52 -9.86 -0.71
C SER A 30 -4.30 -8.75 -1.43
N ASN A 31 -5.46 -9.10 -2.02
CA ASN A 31 -6.31 -8.12 -2.72
C ASN A 31 -6.91 -7.08 -1.76
N THR A 32 -7.25 -7.50 -0.54
CA THR A 32 -7.73 -6.58 0.50
C THR A 32 -6.64 -5.60 0.94
N ILE A 33 -5.42 -6.09 1.17
CA ILE A 33 -4.26 -5.24 1.52
C ILE A 33 -3.99 -4.23 0.39
N GLU A 34 -4.04 -4.65 -0.87
CA GLU A 34 -3.88 -3.76 -2.01
C GLU A 34 -4.96 -2.67 -2.08
N THR A 35 -6.22 -3.04 -1.82
CA THR A 35 -7.34 -2.09 -1.79
C THR A 35 -7.17 -1.05 -0.68
N ILE A 36 -6.73 -1.48 0.50
CA ILE A 36 -6.43 -0.59 1.63
C ILE A 36 -5.29 0.37 1.25
N ASN A 37 -4.22 -0.15 0.65
CA ASN A 37 -3.09 0.65 0.19
C ASN A 37 -3.52 1.74 -0.79
N ASN A 38 -4.26 1.37 -1.84
CA ASN A 38 -4.75 2.32 -2.83
C ASN A 38 -5.63 3.42 -2.21
N SER A 39 -6.51 3.04 -1.26
CA SER A 39 -7.34 4.00 -0.52
C SER A 39 -6.48 4.96 0.30
N LEU A 40 -5.46 4.44 0.98
CA LEU A 40 -4.59 5.23 1.84
C LEU A 40 -3.73 6.23 1.05
N VAL A 41 -3.25 5.84 -0.14
CA VAL A 41 -2.56 6.73 -1.08
C VAL A 41 -3.49 7.89 -1.51
N SER A 42 -4.77 7.61 -1.75
CA SER A 42 -5.76 8.64 -2.06
C SER A 42 -5.92 9.63 -0.91
N VAL A 43 -6.10 9.12 0.31
CA VAL A 43 -6.21 9.94 1.53
C VAL A 43 -4.97 10.82 1.73
N GLU A 44 -3.77 10.26 1.57
CA GLU A 44 -2.53 11.02 1.72
C GLU A 44 -2.46 12.20 0.74
N LYS A 45 -2.88 11.97 -0.51
CA LYS A 45 -2.97 13.02 -1.53
C LYS A 45 -3.96 14.11 -1.14
N GLU A 46 -5.14 13.75 -0.66
CA GLU A 46 -6.16 14.69 -0.20
C GLU A 46 -5.69 15.53 0.99
N VAL A 47 -4.97 14.93 1.94
CA VAL A 47 -4.38 15.64 3.08
C VAL A 47 -3.38 16.71 2.62
N LYS A 48 -2.53 16.39 1.64
CA LYS A 48 -1.56 17.33 1.05
C LYS A 48 -2.27 18.48 0.32
N ILE A 49 -3.29 18.16 -0.47
CA ILE A 49 -4.11 19.16 -1.18
C ILE A 49 -4.84 20.08 -0.20
N SER A 50 -5.48 19.51 0.83
CA SER A 50 -6.16 20.26 1.88
C SER A 50 -5.20 21.23 2.58
N LYS A 51 -4.00 20.76 2.96
CA LYS A 51 -2.96 21.62 3.55
C LYS A 51 -2.59 22.79 2.63
N TRP A 52 -2.48 22.54 1.32
CA TRP A 52 -2.18 23.59 0.34
C TRP A 52 -3.30 24.64 0.26
N TYR A 53 -4.57 24.20 0.19
CA TYR A 53 -5.72 25.12 0.20
C TYR A 53 -5.79 25.95 1.47
N LEU A 54 -5.59 25.35 2.64
CA LEU A 54 -5.58 26.08 3.92
C LEU A 54 -4.49 27.15 3.97
N ASN A 55 -3.29 26.82 3.46
CA ASN A 55 -2.21 27.79 3.37
C ASN A 55 -2.55 28.92 2.39
N LEU A 56 -3.18 28.62 1.25
CA LEU A 56 -3.64 29.61 0.29
C LEU A 56 -4.67 30.56 0.92
N ILE A 57 -5.70 30.03 1.57
CA ILE A 57 -6.74 30.80 2.27
C ILE A 57 -6.11 31.73 3.32
N ASN A 58 -5.19 31.20 4.13
CA ASN A 58 -4.50 32.02 5.14
C ASN A 58 -3.67 33.15 4.51
N ALA A 59 -3.01 32.87 3.38
CA ALA A 59 -2.18 33.85 2.69
C ALA A 59 -2.99 34.93 1.97
N THR A 60 -4.12 34.58 1.37
CA THR A 60 -5.00 35.51 0.65
C THR A 60 -5.90 36.26 1.61
N PHE A 61 -6.73 35.55 2.38
CA PHE A 61 -7.74 36.16 3.24
C PHE A 61 -7.18 36.58 4.60
N GLY A 62 -6.18 35.89 5.14
CA GLY A 62 -5.56 36.30 6.41
C GLY A 62 -4.83 37.65 6.31
N LYS A 63 -4.23 37.96 5.16
CA LYS A 63 -3.68 39.30 4.88
C LYS A 63 -4.78 40.32 4.68
N VAL A 64 -5.80 40.01 3.89
CA VAL A 64 -6.93 40.90 3.63
C VAL A 64 -7.69 41.26 4.91
N TYR A 65 -7.96 40.28 5.78
CA TYR A 65 -8.58 40.47 7.08
C TYR A 65 -7.74 41.42 7.97
N LYS A 66 -6.44 41.18 8.07
CA LYS A 66 -5.50 42.07 8.79
C LYS A 66 -5.45 43.48 8.18
N THR A 67 -5.53 43.62 6.87
CA THR A 67 -5.55 44.94 6.19
C THR A 67 -6.82 45.73 6.51
N PHE A 68 -7.99 45.08 6.54
CA PHE A 68 -9.26 45.74 6.86
C PHE A 68 -9.47 46.02 8.35
N HIS A 69 -8.87 45.21 9.23
CA HIS A 69 -9.03 45.34 10.68
C HIS A 69 -7.78 45.92 11.39
N ASN A 70 -6.77 46.37 10.64
CA ASN A 70 -5.65 47.13 11.18
C ASN A 70 -5.90 48.63 10.96
N PRO A 71 -6.23 49.41 12.02
CA PRO A 71 -6.62 50.80 11.89
C PRO A 71 -5.54 51.69 11.24
N ILE A 72 -4.26 51.34 11.40
CA ILE A 72 -3.13 52.09 10.83
C ILE A 72 -3.03 51.91 9.30
N ILE A 73 -3.51 50.77 8.77
CA ILE A 73 -3.45 50.43 7.35
C ILE A 73 -4.65 51.01 6.59
N VAL A 74 -5.84 50.98 7.20
CA VAL A 74 -7.06 51.58 6.62
C VAL A 74 -6.86 53.06 6.30
N ASP A 75 -6.17 53.81 7.16
CA ASP A 75 -5.85 55.22 6.91
C ASP A 75 -4.78 55.44 5.82
N LYS A 76 -3.84 54.51 5.65
CA LYS A 76 -2.77 54.62 4.64
C LYS A 76 -3.23 54.30 3.22
N TYR A 77 -4.06 53.27 3.05
CA TYR A 77 -4.51 52.82 1.72
C TYR A 77 -5.68 53.63 1.14
N ARG A 78 -6.38 54.43 1.95
CA ARG A 78 -7.38 55.39 1.44
C ARG A 78 -6.76 56.45 0.52
N ASN A 79 -5.44 56.66 0.61
CA ASN A 79 -4.73 57.73 -0.09
C ASN A 79 -3.81 57.26 -1.25
N THR A 80 -3.67 55.97 -1.52
CA THR A 80 -2.76 55.49 -2.58
C THR A 80 -3.43 54.44 -3.47
N LYS A 81 -3.66 54.84 -4.72
CA LYS A 81 -4.47 54.18 -5.74
C LYS A 81 -3.79 53.02 -6.50
N ASP A 82 -2.65 52.49 -6.06
CA ASP A 82 -1.83 51.64 -6.94
C ASP A 82 -1.46 50.24 -6.40
N SER A 83 -1.96 49.26 -7.16
CA SER A 83 -1.31 48.02 -7.61
C SER A 83 -1.04 46.86 -6.62
N LEU A 84 -1.57 45.69 -6.98
CA LEU A 84 -1.11 44.37 -6.52
C LEU A 84 -0.94 43.47 -7.74
N CYS A 85 0.29 43.45 -8.28
CA CYS A 85 0.72 42.51 -9.30
C CYS A 85 1.26 41.25 -8.60
N LEU A 86 0.60 40.11 -8.78
CA LEU A 86 1.04 38.81 -8.24
C LEU A 86 1.93 38.11 -9.29
N TYR A 87 3.20 37.94 -8.94
CA TYR A 87 4.17 37.12 -9.65
C TYR A 87 3.83 35.63 -9.49
N PHE A 88 3.57 34.93 -10.60
CA PHE A 88 3.53 33.47 -10.65
C PHE A 88 4.79 32.94 -11.35
N GLY A 89 5.55 32.12 -10.62
CA GLY A 89 6.83 31.54 -11.03
C GLY A 89 6.68 30.44 -12.09
N LYS A 90 7.70 30.37 -12.95
CA LYS A 90 7.86 29.48 -14.12
C LYS A 90 8.29 28.06 -13.72
N GLY A 91 8.07 27.13 -14.65
CA GLY A 91 8.10 25.68 -14.45
C GLY A 91 9.47 25.00 -14.33
N LEU A 92 9.41 23.68 -14.18
CA LEU A 92 10.51 22.74 -14.41
C LEU A 92 9.94 21.48 -15.07
N GLY A 93 10.55 21.10 -16.18
CA GLY A 93 10.28 19.86 -16.91
C GLY A 93 11.43 18.85 -16.80
N GLY A 94 11.16 17.62 -17.22
CA GLY A 94 12.11 16.54 -17.50
C GLY A 94 11.31 15.32 -17.97
N LYS A 95 11.27 15.03 -19.27
CA LYS A 95 12.13 14.10 -20.05
C LYS A 95 12.15 12.67 -19.49
N GLY A 96 11.53 11.76 -20.25
CA GLY A 96 11.53 10.33 -20.03
C GLY A 96 12.82 9.64 -20.49
N LEU A 97 12.87 8.34 -20.22
CA LEU A 97 13.81 7.39 -20.80
C LEU A 97 13.08 6.08 -21.04
N ASP A 98 13.31 5.56 -22.24
CA ASP A 98 12.79 4.31 -22.76
C ASP A 98 13.97 3.32 -22.94
N SER A 99 13.61 2.05 -23.14
CA SER A 99 14.36 0.96 -23.82
C SER A 99 15.32 0.03 -23.06
N GLY A 100 15.06 -1.28 -23.21
CA GLY A 100 16.09 -2.31 -23.45
C GLY A 100 15.97 -3.64 -22.70
N GLY A 101 15.42 -4.69 -23.33
CA GLY A 101 15.53 -6.12 -22.91
C GLY A 101 16.95 -6.72 -23.10
N PRO A 102 17.22 -8.05 -22.97
CA PRO A 102 16.42 -9.16 -23.54
C PRO A 102 16.42 -10.54 -22.80
N ASN A 103 15.62 -11.46 -23.37
CA ASN A 103 15.79 -12.92 -23.57
C ASN A 103 15.74 -13.98 -22.43
N ASN A 104 14.68 -14.81 -22.54
CA ASN A 104 14.65 -16.28 -22.65
C ASN A 104 15.65 -17.12 -21.85
N GLN A 105 15.13 -17.90 -20.89
CA GLN A 105 15.49 -19.31 -20.76
C GLN A 105 14.24 -20.17 -20.55
N ARG A 106 14.06 -21.07 -21.52
CA ARG A 106 13.16 -22.20 -21.56
C ARG A 106 13.86 -23.34 -20.80
N LEU A 107 13.16 -24.00 -19.88
CA LEU A 107 13.60 -25.29 -19.36
C LEU A 107 12.50 -26.30 -19.60
N ASP A 108 12.91 -27.33 -20.33
CA ASP A 108 12.09 -28.37 -20.89
C ASP A 108 11.77 -29.45 -19.85
N SER A 109 10.74 -30.19 -20.23
CA SER A 109 10.18 -31.40 -19.67
C SER A 109 11.17 -32.55 -19.39
N GLY A 110 10.79 -33.42 -18.45
CA GLY A 110 11.36 -34.74 -18.26
C GLY A 110 10.41 -35.65 -17.46
N GLY A 111 9.76 -36.61 -18.16
CA GLY A 111 9.20 -37.83 -17.56
C GLY A 111 10.32 -38.78 -17.10
N LEU A 112 10.11 -39.99 -16.58
CA LEU A 112 8.97 -40.90 -16.44
C LEU A 112 9.43 -42.00 -15.45
N GLU A 113 8.45 -42.64 -14.80
CA GLU A 113 8.43 -44.04 -14.33
C GLU A 113 9.49 -44.65 -13.40
N GLY A 114 8.98 -45.31 -12.35
CA GLY A 114 9.71 -46.25 -11.50
C GLY A 114 8.80 -46.93 -10.47
N SER A 115 7.90 -47.80 -10.93
CA SER A 115 6.99 -48.57 -10.09
C SER A 115 7.72 -49.71 -9.36
N LYS A 116 7.84 -49.63 -8.03
CA LYS A 116 7.84 -50.77 -7.06
C LYS A 116 7.99 -50.39 -5.55
N GLY A 117 7.67 -49.15 -5.15
CA GLY A 117 7.65 -48.65 -3.74
C GLY A 117 6.38 -47.90 -3.32
N GLN A 118 5.28 -48.09 -4.06
CA GLN A 118 4.17 -47.15 -4.27
C GLN A 118 3.61 -46.41 -3.04
N ILE A 119 3.42 -47.04 -1.88
CA ILE A 119 2.75 -46.38 -0.75
C ILE A 119 3.71 -45.44 0.00
N ASN A 120 4.94 -45.87 0.25
CA ASN A 120 5.91 -45.04 0.98
C ASN A 120 6.35 -43.84 0.12
N ASP A 121 6.54 -44.05 -1.19
CA ASP A 121 6.88 -42.97 -2.12
C ASP A 121 5.75 -41.94 -2.22
N THR A 122 4.48 -42.38 -2.19
CA THR A 122 3.32 -41.49 -2.15
C THR A 122 3.28 -40.69 -0.86
N ILE A 123 3.53 -41.32 0.28
CA ILE A 123 3.62 -40.64 1.59
C ILE A 123 4.72 -39.57 1.58
N TYR A 124 5.93 -39.92 1.13
CA TYR A 124 7.05 -38.97 1.05
C TYR A 124 6.76 -37.82 0.06
N SER A 125 6.07 -38.11 -1.04
CA SER A 125 5.65 -37.08 -2.00
C SER A 125 4.66 -36.11 -1.37
N LYS A 126 3.60 -36.60 -0.70
CA LYS A 126 2.61 -35.75 -0.02
C LYS A 126 3.24 -34.91 1.09
N ILE A 127 4.15 -35.48 1.89
CA ILE A 127 4.88 -34.74 2.92
C ILE A 127 5.71 -33.60 2.30
N ARG A 128 6.37 -33.86 1.16
CA ARG A 128 7.16 -32.83 0.45
C ARG A 128 6.27 -31.71 -0.07
N GLU A 129 5.15 -32.06 -0.69
CA GLU A 129 4.17 -31.09 -1.19
C GLU A 129 3.64 -30.19 -0.08
N ILE A 130 3.20 -30.77 1.04
CA ILE A 130 2.74 -30.01 2.22
C ILE A 130 3.84 -29.08 2.74
N LYS A 131 5.09 -29.55 2.77
CA LYS A 131 6.23 -28.74 3.22
C LYS A 131 6.48 -27.55 2.29
N ASP A 132 6.39 -27.75 0.98
CA ASP A 132 6.61 -26.70 -0.02
C ASP A 132 5.48 -25.66 -0.01
N ILE A 133 4.22 -26.11 0.17
CA ILE A 133 3.07 -25.22 0.37
C ILE A 133 3.27 -24.39 1.64
N ASN A 134 3.57 -25.04 2.77
CA ASN A 134 3.75 -24.33 4.04
C ASN A 134 4.90 -23.32 4.00
N LYS A 135 6.01 -23.64 3.32
CA LYS A 135 7.10 -22.68 3.13
C LYS A 135 6.64 -21.45 2.34
N THR A 136 5.81 -21.65 1.32
CA THR A 136 5.26 -20.57 0.49
C THR A 136 4.27 -19.73 1.30
N VAL A 137 3.38 -20.37 2.05
CA VAL A 137 2.41 -19.75 2.97
C VAL A 137 3.13 -18.91 4.03
N SER A 138 4.17 -19.43 4.69
CA SER A 138 4.94 -18.67 5.68
C SER A 138 5.59 -17.44 5.08
N LYS A 139 6.20 -17.56 3.90
CA LYS A 139 6.82 -16.41 3.22
C LYS A 139 5.77 -15.33 2.85
N GLU A 140 4.60 -15.74 2.39
CA GLU A 140 3.54 -14.79 2.04
C GLU A 140 2.94 -14.12 3.28
N LEU A 141 2.81 -14.86 4.39
CA LEU A 141 2.42 -14.30 5.67
C LEU A 141 3.41 -13.22 6.14
N ASP A 142 4.72 -13.49 6.07
CA ASP A 142 5.75 -12.51 6.40
C ASP A 142 5.65 -11.26 5.51
N ASN A 143 5.37 -11.44 4.21
CA ASN A 143 5.15 -10.31 3.29
C ASN A 143 3.92 -9.47 3.71
N HIS A 144 2.83 -10.13 4.12
CA HIS A 144 1.60 -9.45 4.54
C HIS A 144 1.82 -8.66 5.83
N ILE A 145 2.54 -9.23 6.79
CA ILE A 145 2.90 -8.54 8.04
C ILE A 145 3.69 -7.27 7.73
N ASN A 146 4.74 -7.37 6.93
CA ASN A 146 5.55 -6.21 6.57
C ASN A 146 4.73 -5.12 5.86
N LYS A 147 3.83 -5.49 4.94
CA LYS A 147 2.95 -4.53 4.26
C LYS A 147 1.96 -3.88 5.22
N LEU A 148 1.43 -4.62 6.19
CA LEU A 148 0.52 -4.06 7.19
C LEU A 148 1.23 -3.04 8.08
N ASP A 149 2.46 -3.30 8.48
CA ASP A 149 3.28 -2.35 9.25
C ASP A 149 3.53 -1.04 8.46
N GLU A 150 3.84 -1.14 7.16
CA GLU A 150 4.00 0.02 6.28
C GLU A 150 2.69 0.85 6.14
N LEU A 151 1.56 0.15 6.04
CA LEU A 151 0.24 0.78 5.96
C LEU A 151 -0.13 1.49 7.27
N ASP A 152 0.18 0.90 8.42
CA ASP A 152 -0.09 1.50 9.73
C ASP A 152 0.71 2.79 9.95
N LEU A 153 1.99 2.79 9.57
CA LEU A 153 2.83 3.99 9.59
C LEU A 153 2.25 5.10 8.70
N THR A 154 1.83 4.75 7.50
CA THR A 154 1.26 5.70 6.54
C THR A 154 -0.09 6.24 7.05
N LEU A 155 -0.92 5.38 7.65
CA LEU A 155 -2.20 5.76 8.25
C LEU A 155 -2.00 6.76 9.39
N THR A 156 -1.05 6.48 10.28
CA THR A 156 -0.69 7.37 11.38
C THR A 156 -0.27 8.75 10.86
N HIS A 157 0.56 8.79 9.82
CA HIS A 157 0.98 10.06 9.20
C HIS A 157 -0.21 10.83 8.58
N CYS A 158 -1.11 10.13 7.87
CA CYS A 158 -2.33 10.71 7.33
C CYS A 158 -3.23 11.30 8.44
N GLN A 159 -3.46 10.54 9.50
CA GLN A 159 -4.28 10.98 10.64
C GLN A 159 -3.70 12.24 11.30
N PHE A 160 -2.39 12.28 11.52
CA PHE A 160 -1.72 13.47 12.03
C PHE A 160 -1.88 14.67 11.09
N GLY A 161 -1.75 14.45 9.78
CA GLY A 161 -1.96 15.49 8.76
C GLY A 161 -3.40 16.03 8.75
N ILE A 162 -4.40 15.15 8.84
CA ILE A 162 -5.82 15.51 8.95
C ILE A 162 -6.05 16.35 10.21
N SER A 163 -5.59 15.86 11.38
CA SER A 163 -5.75 16.55 12.66
C SER A 163 -5.16 17.97 12.62
N ASN A 164 -3.95 18.13 12.07
CA ASN A 164 -3.33 19.44 11.91
C ASN A 164 -4.14 20.37 10.99
N ASN A 165 -4.69 19.84 9.90
CA ASN A 165 -5.52 20.62 8.99
C ASN A 165 -6.83 21.06 9.68
N ILE A 166 -7.46 20.18 10.47
CA ILE A 166 -8.65 20.51 11.28
C ILE A 166 -8.33 21.64 12.26
N THR A 167 -7.27 21.52 13.05
CA THR A 167 -6.86 22.58 14.01
C THR A 167 -6.60 23.92 13.31
N LYS A 168 -6.08 23.91 12.08
CA LYS A 168 -5.91 25.14 11.30
C LYS A 168 -7.25 25.76 10.89
N ILE A 169 -8.21 24.94 10.48
CA ILE A 169 -9.57 25.39 10.14
C ILE A 169 -10.24 26.02 11.36
N GLU A 170 -10.18 25.36 12.51
CA GLU A 170 -10.74 25.86 13.78
C GLU A 170 -10.16 27.21 14.19
N LYS A 171 -8.88 27.48 13.89
CA LYS A 171 -8.24 28.78 14.15
C LYS A 171 -8.63 29.88 13.16
N MET A 172 -9.20 29.52 12.02
CA MET A 172 -9.63 30.47 10.99
C MET A 172 -11.10 30.87 11.12
N LEU A 173 -11.91 30.06 11.80
CA LEU A 173 -13.28 30.39 12.21
C LEU A 173 -13.27 31.31 13.42
#